data_AF-A0AAD4G6C5-F1
#
_entry.id   AF-A0AAD4G6C5-F1
#
_cell.length_a   1.000
_cell.length_b   1.000
_cell.length_c   1.000
_cell.angle_alpha   90.00
_cell.angle_beta   90.00
_cell.angle_gamma   90.00
#
_symmetry.space_group_name_H-M   'P 1'
#
loop_
_entity.id
_entity.type
_entity.pdbx_description
1 polymer ?
#
loop_
_entity_poly.entity_id
_entity_poly.type
_entity_poly.pdbx_seq_one_letter_code
_entity_poly.pdbx_strand_id
1 'polypeptide(L)'
;RDIMRDNMLVNLTGIEGHCMPIDLNIEHLIKFLKLFFAAKGVYASWDHLGDISAAVDLLQSVRKQVGRALGIAYHGITHTTPDMSAAVNKVAYKVGELALHISDLNRLGGDLVGPVVDTLMAGEQKLRSSTLATFNRKVRDMVAGKGFESEEDEIPQASFDLSTLVSDEP
;
A
#
# COMPACT_ATOMS: atom_id res chain seq x y z
N ARG A 1 40.44 -8.51 -24.84
CA ARG A 1 39.63 -9.42 -24.00
C ARG A 1 39.69 -8.86 -22.60
N ASP A 2 38.59 -8.31 -22.11
CA ASP A 2 38.52 -7.69 -20.79
C ASP A 2 38.04 -8.75 -19.80
N ILE A 3 38.99 -9.56 -19.33
CA ILE A 3 38.74 -10.70 -18.42
C ILE A 3 38.01 -10.23 -17.14
N MET A 4 38.21 -8.97 -16.73
CA MET A 4 37.55 -8.43 -15.55
C MET A 4 36.06 -8.23 -15.81
N ARG A 5 35.67 -7.63 -16.95
CA ARG A 5 34.25 -7.46 -17.31
C ARG A 5 33.56 -8.78 -17.65
N ASP A 6 34.28 -9.70 -18.29
CA ASP A 6 33.74 -11.00 -18.69
C ASP A 6 33.40 -11.90 -17.47
N ASN A 7 34.02 -11.65 -16.30
CA ASN A 7 33.73 -12.35 -15.05
C ASN A 7 32.68 -11.67 -14.17
N MET A 8 32.20 -10.47 -14.49
CA MET A 8 31.27 -9.75 -13.60
C MET A 8 29.82 -10.24 -13.69
N LEU A 9 29.47 -10.98 -14.74
CA LEU A 9 28.11 -11.41 -15.04
C LEU A 9 28.00 -12.94 -15.01
N VAL A 10 26.97 -13.45 -14.36
CA VAL A 10 26.65 -14.88 -14.28
C VAL A 10 25.24 -15.13 -14.77
N ASN A 11 25.08 -16.18 -15.57
CA ASN A 11 23.77 -16.65 -16.02
C ASN A 11 23.34 -17.88 -15.21
N LEU A 12 22.51 -17.67 -14.20
CA LEU A 12 22.00 -18.74 -13.33
C LEU A 12 20.79 -19.46 -13.94
N THR A 13 20.07 -18.79 -14.83
CA THR A 13 18.83 -19.33 -15.42
C THR A 13 19.11 -20.15 -16.68
N GLY A 14 20.29 -19.99 -17.28
CA GLY A 14 20.65 -20.59 -18.57
C GLY A 14 19.93 -19.96 -19.76
N ILE A 15 19.19 -18.86 -19.54
CA ILE A 15 18.43 -18.15 -20.59
C ILE A 15 19.32 -17.07 -21.18
N GLU A 16 19.42 -17.01 -22.50
CA GLU A 16 20.20 -15.99 -23.20
C GLU A 16 19.70 -14.57 -22.87
N GLY A 17 20.63 -13.64 -22.60
CA GLY A 17 20.29 -12.27 -22.19
C GLY A 17 19.87 -12.10 -20.73
N HIS A 18 19.72 -13.19 -19.96
CA HIS A 18 19.33 -13.14 -18.55
C HIS A 18 20.53 -13.30 -17.59
N CYS A 19 21.56 -12.47 -17.79
CA CYS A 19 22.74 -12.43 -16.94
C CYS A 19 22.54 -11.44 -15.77
N MET A 20 23.14 -11.73 -14.62
CA MET A 20 23.12 -10.83 -13.47
C MET A 20 24.54 -10.62 -12.89
N PRO A 21 24.80 -9.49 -12.23
CA PRO A 21 26.08 -9.29 -11.54
C PRO A 21 26.35 -10.35 -10.48
N ILE A 22 27.61 -10.78 -10.32
CA ILE A 22 28.03 -11.73 -9.27
C ILE A 22 27.56 -11.27 -7.88
N ASP A 23 27.74 -9.97 -7.59
CA ASP A 23 27.37 -9.39 -6.30
C ASP A 23 25.88 -9.60 -5.98
N LEU A 24 25.02 -9.36 -6.97
CA LEU A 24 23.58 -9.56 -6.84
C LEU A 24 23.22 -11.05 -6.64
N ASN A 25 23.97 -11.97 -7.26
CA ASN A 25 23.79 -13.40 -7.02
C ASN A 25 24.20 -13.79 -5.58
N ILE A 26 25.34 -13.28 -5.10
CA ILE A 26 25.79 -13.48 -3.72
C ILE A 26 24.75 -12.93 -2.74
N GLU A 27 24.19 -11.75 -3.00
CA GLU A 27 23.12 -11.16 -2.19
C GLU A 27 21.88 -12.07 -2.12
N HIS A 28 21.44 -12.61 -3.26
CA HIS A 28 20.32 -13.56 -3.30
C HIS A 28 20.60 -14.82 -2.46
N LEU A 29 21.80 -15.40 -2.56
CA LEU A 29 22.18 -16.55 -1.75
C LEU A 29 22.18 -16.21 -0.26
N ILE A 30 22.79 -15.09 0.14
CA ILE A 30 22.81 -14.61 1.53
C ILE A 30 21.39 -14.41 2.06
N LYS A 31 20.48 -13.86 1.25
CA LYS A 31 19.07 -13.70 1.62
C LYS A 31 18.39 -15.03 1.93
N PHE A 32 18.65 -16.08 1.14
CA PHE A 32 18.13 -17.41 1.43
C PHE A 32 18.76 -18.04 2.67
N LEU A 33 20.08 -17.90 2.86
CA LEU A 33 20.75 -18.39 4.08
C LEU A 33 20.14 -17.77 5.34
N LYS A 34 19.92 -16.45 5.33
CA LYS A 34 19.27 -15.74 6.44
C LYS A 34 17.88 -16.29 6.74
N LEU A 35 17.09 -16.56 5.70
CA LEU A 35 15.75 -17.13 5.86
C LEU A 35 15.79 -18.52 6.50
N PHE A 36 16.67 -19.41 6.01
CA PHE A 36 16.80 -20.76 6.55
C PHE A 36 17.38 -20.77 7.97
N PHE A 37 18.35 -19.90 8.24
CA PHE A 37 18.92 -19.73 9.58
C PHE A 37 17.86 -19.25 10.58
N ALA A 38 17.08 -18.23 10.22
CA ALA A 38 16.00 -17.71 11.05
C ALA A 38 14.89 -18.75 11.30
N ALA A 39 14.60 -19.62 10.32
CA ALA A 39 13.58 -20.65 10.46
C ALA A 39 13.87 -21.66 11.58
N LYS A 40 15.15 -21.83 11.98
CA LYS A 40 15.52 -22.69 13.12
C LYS A 40 15.32 -22.01 14.48
N GLY A 41 15.23 -20.68 14.51
CA GLY A 41 14.98 -19.89 15.73
C GLY A 41 16.11 -20.02 16.76
N VAL A 42 15.75 -20.33 18.00
CA VAL A 42 16.67 -20.33 19.17
C VAL A 42 17.80 -21.35 19.04
N TYR A 43 17.62 -22.41 18.26
CA TYR A 43 18.64 -23.46 18.05
C TYR A 43 19.57 -23.18 16.87
N ALA A 44 19.56 -21.96 16.32
CA ALA A 44 20.44 -21.59 15.23
C ALA A 44 21.88 -21.37 15.75
N SER A 45 22.83 -22.21 15.33
CA SER A 45 24.25 -22.09 15.64
C SER A 45 25.08 -21.77 14.39
N TRP A 46 26.30 -21.25 14.57
CA TRP A 46 27.20 -20.97 13.45
C TRP A 46 27.58 -22.23 12.66
N ASP A 47 27.77 -23.36 13.34
CA ASP A 47 28.01 -24.65 12.69
C ASP A 47 26.83 -25.02 11.77
N HIS A 48 25.61 -24.80 12.26
CA HIS A 48 24.41 -25.04 11.48
C HIS A 48 24.28 -24.11 10.27
N LEU A 49 24.72 -22.85 10.39
CA LEU A 49 24.79 -21.96 9.22
C LEU A 49 25.77 -22.49 8.18
N GLY A 50 26.90 -23.06 8.62
CA GLY A 50 27.85 -23.77 7.77
C GLY A 50 27.19 -24.92 7.01
N ASP A 51 26.48 -25.80 7.72
CA ASP A 51 25.74 -26.92 7.11
C ASP A 51 24.69 -26.45 6.09
N ILE A 52 23.90 -25.43 6.43
CA ILE A 52 22.90 -24.82 5.53
C ILE A 52 23.59 -24.25 4.29
N SER A 53 24.72 -23.54 4.46
CA SER A 53 25.42 -22.89 3.35
C SER A 53 25.92 -23.90 2.32
N ALA A 54 26.41 -25.05 2.77
CA ALA A 54 26.84 -26.14 1.90
C ALA A 54 25.67 -26.82 1.16
N ALA A 55 24.48 -26.82 1.76
CA ALA A 55 23.29 -27.45 1.21
C ALA A 55 22.28 -26.46 0.58
N VAL A 56 22.65 -25.19 0.39
CA VAL A 56 21.71 -24.12 0.02
C VAL A 56 20.98 -24.38 -1.30
N ASP A 57 21.66 -24.97 -2.29
CA ASP A 57 21.05 -25.26 -3.60
C ASP A 57 19.97 -26.34 -3.50
N LEU A 58 20.23 -27.37 -2.68
CA LEU A 58 19.25 -28.43 -2.41
C LEU A 58 18.07 -27.90 -1.58
N LEU A 59 18.34 -27.07 -0.58
CA LEU A 59 17.28 -26.46 0.24
C LEU A 59 16.37 -25.55 -0.61
N GLN A 60 16.95 -24.83 -1.57
CA GLN A 60 16.18 -24.02 -2.52
C GLN A 60 15.31 -24.88 -3.45
N SER A 61 15.82 -26.02 -3.93
CA SER A 61 15.03 -26.92 -4.79
C SER A 61 13.87 -27.56 -4.01
N VAL A 62 14.11 -28.02 -2.79
CA VAL A 62 13.08 -28.53 -1.88
C VAL A 62 12.04 -27.46 -1.58
N ARG A 63 12.45 -26.23 -1.25
CA ARG A 63 11.52 -25.12 -1.05
C ARG A 63 10.63 -24.88 -2.26
N LYS A 64 11.21 -24.88 -3.47
CA LYS A 64 10.44 -24.72 -4.72
C LYS A 64 9.45 -25.87 -4.92
N GLN A 65 9.85 -27.11 -4.62
CA GLN A 65 8.99 -28.28 -4.73
C GLN A 65 7.83 -28.24 -3.74
N VAL A 66 8.11 -27.94 -2.47
CA VAL A 66 7.09 -27.80 -1.42
C VAL A 66 6.15 -26.64 -1.74
N GLY A 67 6.68 -25.49 -2.19
CA GLY A 67 5.87 -24.35 -2.61
C GLY A 67 4.91 -24.68 -3.75
N ARG A 68 5.35 -25.48 -4.74
CA ARG A 68 4.46 -25.98 -5.80
C ARG A 68 3.41 -26.96 -5.26
N ALA A 69 3.80 -27.90 -4.41
CA ALA A 69 2.90 -28.91 -3.85
C ALA A 69 1.79 -28.30 -3.00
N LEU A 70 2.10 -27.23 -2.25
CA LEU A 70 1.13 -26.53 -1.41
C LEU A 70 0.31 -25.48 -2.17
N GLY A 71 0.50 -25.32 -3.49
CA GLY A 71 -0.17 -24.27 -4.25
C GLY A 71 0.26 -22.85 -3.87
N ILE A 72 1.32 -22.71 -3.05
CA ILE A 72 1.99 -21.44 -2.69
C ILE A 72 2.96 -21.05 -3.82
N ALA A 73 2.71 -21.52 -5.05
CA ALA A 73 3.43 -21.06 -6.21
C ALA A 73 3.30 -19.54 -6.24
N TYR A 74 4.44 -18.88 -6.40
CA TYR A 74 4.58 -17.44 -6.50
C TYR A 74 3.46 -16.88 -7.38
N HIS A 75 2.42 -16.33 -6.75
CA HIS A 75 1.37 -15.60 -7.46
C HIS A 75 2.12 -14.41 -8.05
N GLY A 76 2.16 -14.34 -9.38
CA GLY A 76 3.07 -13.44 -10.09
C GLY A 76 3.00 -12.00 -9.58
N ILE A 77 4.09 -11.27 -9.78
CA ILE A 77 4.19 -9.81 -9.59
C ILE A 77 3.16 -9.07 -10.47
N THR A 78 2.60 -9.77 -11.47
CA THR A 78 1.43 -9.34 -12.22
C THR A 78 0.21 -9.36 -11.30
N HIS A 79 -0.01 -8.25 -10.62
CA HIS A 79 -1.30 -7.93 -10.01
C HIS A 79 -2.38 -8.08 -11.08
N THR A 80 -3.08 -9.21 -11.06
CA THR A 80 -4.34 -9.33 -11.78
C THR A 80 -5.34 -8.58 -10.92
N THR A 81 -6.00 -7.55 -11.47
CA THR A 81 -7.01 -6.80 -10.74
C THR A 81 -8.05 -7.81 -10.23
N PRO A 82 -8.19 -7.99 -8.91
CA PRO A 82 -9.14 -8.95 -8.37
C PRO A 82 -10.54 -8.52 -8.80
N ASP A 83 -11.37 -9.48 -9.20
CA ASP A 83 -12.78 -9.21 -9.49
C ASP A 83 -13.48 -8.78 -8.20
N MET A 84 -13.80 -7.49 -8.11
CA MET A 84 -14.45 -6.90 -6.93
C MET A 84 -15.98 -6.88 -7.05
N SER A 85 -16.55 -7.46 -8.11
CA SER A 85 -18.00 -7.37 -8.39
C SER A 85 -18.85 -7.86 -7.21
N ALA A 86 -18.42 -8.93 -6.52
CA ALA A 86 -19.12 -9.44 -5.34
C ALA A 86 -19.10 -8.46 -4.16
N ALA A 87 -17.98 -7.76 -3.93
CA ALA A 87 -17.86 -6.77 -2.88
C ALA A 87 -18.73 -5.53 -3.18
N VAL A 88 -18.69 -5.06 -4.44
CA VAL A 88 -19.53 -3.94 -4.90
C VAL A 88 -21.02 -4.28 -4.76
N ASN A 89 -21.44 -5.47 -5.16
CA ASN A 89 -22.83 -5.92 -5.01
C ASN A 89 -23.27 -6.00 -3.55
N LYS A 90 -22.38 -6.44 -2.64
CA LYS A 90 -22.68 -6.49 -1.20
C LYS A 90 -22.88 -5.09 -0.62
N VAL A 91 -22.05 -4.13 -1.01
CA VAL A 91 -22.19 -2.73 -0.61
C VAL A 91 -23.47 -2.13 -1.19
N ALA A 92 -23.72 -2.33 -2.49
CA ALA A 92 -24.94 -1.83 -3.15
C ALA A 92 -26.21 -2.39 -2.50
N TYR A 93 -26.22 -3.69 -2.18
CA TYR A 93 -27.33 -4.32 -1.45
C TYR A 93 -27.56 -3.67 -0.10
N LYS A 94 -26.51 -3.45 0.71
CA LYS A 94 -26.63 -2.83 2.03
C LYS A 94 -27.02 -1.36 1.97
N VAL A 95 -26.53 -0.61 0.99
CA VAL A 95 -26.93 0.77 0.72
C VAL A 95 -28.41 0.85 0.31
N GLY A 96 -28.90 -0.15 -0.43
CA GLY A 96 -30.31 -0.32 -0.79
C GLY A 96 -31.18 -0.64 0.43
N GLU A 97 -30.81 -1.67 1.18
CA GLU A 97 -31.51 -2.15 2.38
C GLU A 97 -31.68 -1.06 3.44
N LEU A 98 -30.62 -0.29 3.70
CA LEU A 98 -30.62 0.81 4.68
C LEU A 98 -31.12 2.13 4.09
N ALA A 99 -31.52 2.15 2.81
CA ALA A 99 -31.92 3.34 2.08
C ALA A 99 -30.94 4.51 2.21
N LEU A 100 -29.63 4.25 2.35
CA LEU A 100 -28.63 5.31 2.58
C LEU A 100 -28.53 6.31 1.42
N HIS A 101 -28.95 5.88 0.24
CA HIS A 101 -29.00 6.65 -0.99
C HIS A 101 -30.26 7.54 -1.11
N ILE A 102 -31.22 7.43 -0.18
CA ILE A 102 -32.46 8.21 -0.14
C ILE A 102 -32.35 9.22 1.00
N SER A 103 -32.62 10.50 0.71
CA SER A 103 -32.69 11.55 1.72
C SER A 103 -33.98 11.41 2.52
N ASP A 104 -33.86 10.92 3.76
CA ASP A 104 -34.95 10.81 4.71
C ASP A 104 -34.73 11.81 5.86
N LEU A 105 -35.64 12.79 5.97
CA LEU A 105 -35.63 13.83 6.99
C LEU A 105 -35.97 13.30 8.39
N ASN A 106 -36.59 12.11 8.49
CA ASN A 106 -37.03 11.51 9.75
C ASN A 106 -36.17 10.32 10.19
N ARG A 107 -34.96 10.16 9.63
CA ARG A 107 -34.07 9.05 10.00
C ARG A 107 -33.59 9.20 11.45
N LEU A 108 -33.86 8.19 12.28
CA LEU A 108 -33.39 8.11 13.66
C LEU A 108 -31.86 8.29 13.72
N GLY A 109 -31.40 9.30 14.47
CA GLY A 109 -29.98 9.66 14.58
C GLY A 109 -29.50 10.79 13.66
N GLY A 110 -30.38 11.35 12.82
CA GLY A 110 -30.06 12.53 12.00
C GLY A 110 -29.72 13.79 12.82
N ASP A 111 -30.30 13.92 14.01
CA ASP A 111 -30.06 15.07 14.91
C ASP A 111 -28.67 15.04 15.58
N LEU A 112 -27.97 13.90 15.53
CA LEU A 112 -26.63 13.74 16.12
C LEU A 112 -25.50 14.07 15.13
N VAL A 113 -25.80 14.10 13.83
CA VAL A 113 -24.80 14.28 12.78
C VAL A 113 -25.12 15.57 12.04
N GLY A 114 -24.19 16.54 12.10
CA GLY A 114 -24.32 17.78 11.35
C GLY A 114 -24.52 17.52 9.85
N PRO A 115 -25.34 18.31 9.15
CA PRO A 115 -25.58 18.12 7.73
C PRO A 115 -24.25 18.18 6.97
N VAL A 116 -23.98 17.17 6.14
CA VAL A 116 -22.81 17.16 5.26
C VAL A 116 -23.00 18.26 4.23
N VAL A 117 -22.11 19.25 4.25
CA VAL A 117 -22.13 20.38 3.33
C VAL A 117 -21.97 19.89 1.90
N ASP A 118 -22.88 20.29 1.01
CA ASP A 118 -22.72 20.08 -0.43
C ASP A 118 -21.48 20.85 -0.90
N THR A 119 -20.42 20.12 -1.21
CA THR A 119 -19.13 20.68 -1.59
C THR A 119 -19.16 21.39 -2.93
N LEU A 120 -20.09 21.01 -3.83
CA LEU A 120 -20.27 21.69 -5.12
C LEU A 120 -20.98 23.04 -4.91
N MET A 121 -22.07 23.04 -4.13
CA MET A 121 -22.82 24.26 -3.84
C MET A 121 -22.00 25.24 -3.00
N ALA A 122 -21.34 24.74 -1.94
CA ALA A 122 -20.45 25.55 -1.12
C ALA A 122 -19.23 26.06 -1.90
N GLY A 123 -18.68 25.22 -2.80
CA GLY A 123 -17.60 25.61 -3.71
C GLY A 123 -18.02 26.71 -4.68
N GLU A 124 -19.20 26.58 -5.30
CA GLU A 124 -19.77 27.61 -6.17
C GLU A 124 -20.01 28.92 -5.40
N GLN A 125 -20.60 28.85 -4.21
CA GLN A 125 -20.83 30.02 -3.37
C GLN A 125 -19.51 30.69 -2.96
N LYS A 126 -18.50 29.91 -2.59
CA LYS A 126 -17.15 30.42 -2.27
C LYS A 126 -16.46 31.04 -3.47
N LEU A 127 -16.63 30.49 -4.67
CA LEU A 127 -16.10 31.07 -5.91
C LEU A 127 -16.84 32.35 -6.31
N ARG A 128 -18.14 32.45 -6.01
CA ARG A 128 -18.92 33.67 -6.24
C ARG A 128 -18.59 34.76 -5.21
N SER A 129 -18.37 34.40 -3.95
CA SER A 129 -18.01 35.35 -2.88
C SER A 129 -16.55 35.77 -2.93
N SER A 130 -15.64 34.85 -3.25
CA SER A 130 -14.24 35.14 -3.56
C SER A 130 -14.16 35.67 -4.99
N THR A 131 -14.23 36.99 -5.14
CA THR A 131 -14.11 37.64 -6.45
C THR A 131 -12.89 37.14 -7.23
N LEU A 132 -13.04 36.94 -8.55
CA LEU A 132 -11.98 36.55 -9.48
C LEU A 132 -10.72 37.44 -9.34
N ALA A 133 -10.91 38.71 -8.94
CA ALA A 133 -9.84 39.65 -8.63
C ALA A 133 -8.95 39.18 -7.46
N THR A 134 -9.54 38.63 -6.41
CA THR A 134 -8.85 38.09 -5.22
C THR A 134 -8.08 36.83 -5.56
N PHE A 135 -8.67 35.94 -6.36
CA PHE A 135 -7.98 34.76 -6.90
C PHE A 135 -6.78 35.14 -7.77
N ASN A 136 -6.97 36.04 -8.74
CA ASN A 136 -5.89 36.52 -9.62
C ASN A 136 -4.80 37.28 -8.87
N ARG A 137 -5.13 37.92 -7.74
CA ARG A 137 -4.14 38.52 -6.84
C ARG A 137 -3.32 37.44 -6.15
N LYS A 138 -3.95 36.46 -5.51
CA LYS A 138 -3.28 35.33 -4.82
C LYS A 138 -2.38 34.51 -5.77
N VAL A 139 -2.83 34.24 -6.99
CA VAL A 139 -2.01 33.54 -7.99
C VAL A 139 -0.74 34.33 -8.34
N ARG A 140 -0.85 35.65 -8.48
CA ARG A 140 0.32 36.52 -8.74
C ARG A 140 1.26 36.59 -7.55
N ASP A 141 0.73 36.66 -6.33
CA ASP A 141 1.53 36.69 -5.10
C ASP A 141 2.27 35.36 -4.85
N MET A 142 1.63 34.23 -5.19
CA MET A 142 2.24 32.89 -5.16
C MET A 142 3.39 32.76 -6.16
N VAL A 143 3.20 33.22 -7.40
CA VAL A 143 4.27 33.24 -8.42
C VAL A 143 5.42 34.17 -8.02
N ALA A 144 5.13 35.24 -7.27
CA ALA A 144 6.11 36.18 -6.75
C ALA A 144 6.77 35.74 -5.44
N GLY A 145 6.43 34.57 -4.89
CA GLY A 145 7.04 34.01 -3.68
C GLY A 145 6.67 34.74 -2.38
N LYS A 146 5.59 35.52 -2.35
CA LYS A 146 5.09 36.13 -1.12
C LYS A 146 4.26 35.10 -0.34
N GLY A 147 4.58 34.92 0.93
CA GLY A 147 3.92 33.95 1.82
C GLY A 147 2.42 34.21 1.98
N PHE A 148 1.68 33.14 2.26
CA PHE A 148 0.23 33.12 2.42
C PHE A 148 -0.17 33.71 3.78
N GLU A 149 -1.07 34.69 3.81
CA GLU A 149 -1.85 34.96 5.02
C GLU A 149 -2.99 33.94 5.07
N SER A 150 -3.03 33.14 6.13
CA SER A 150 -4.09 32.15 6.31
C SER A 150 -5.42 32.87 6.50
N GLU A 151 -6.34 32.73 5.55
CA GLU A 151 -7.76 32.89 5.87
C GLU A 151 -8.10 31.77 6.86
N GLU A 152 -8.67 32.12 8.01
CA GLU A 152 -9.17 31.14 8.97
C GLU A 152 -10.20 30.25 8.25
N ASP A 153 -10.00 28.95 8.31
CA ASP A 153 -10.88 27.98 7.67
C ASP A 153 -12.20 27.98 8.44
N GLU A 154 -13.25 28.60 7.88
CA GLU A 154 -14.60 28.65 8.48
C GLU A 154 -15.28 27.27 8.52
N ILE A 155 -14.62 26.21 8.02
CA ILE A 155 -15.11 24.84 8.12
C ILE A 155 -14.84 24.36 9.55
N PRO A 156 -15.87 24.01 10.34
CA PRO A 156 -15.66 23.45 11.67
C PRO A 156 -14.75 22.23 11.55
N GLN A 157 -13.67 22.18 12.34
CA GLN A 157 -12.86 20.97 12.42
C GLN A 157 -13.78 19.79 12.76
N ALA A 158 -13.72 18.74 11.94
CA ALA A 158 -14.46 17.52 12.20
C ALA A 158 -13.98 16.94 13.54
N SER A 159 -14.83 17.03 14.57
CA SER A 159 -14.58 16.45 15.87
C SER A 159 -14.79 14.94 15.78
N PHE A 160 -13.74 14.20 15.44
CA PHE A 160 -13.74 12.75 15.59
C PHE A 160 -13.38 12.42 17.05
N ASP A 161 -14.40 12.08 17.86
CA ASP A 161 -14.18 11.56 19.20
C ASP A 161 -13.85 10.06 19.12
N LEU A 162 -12.56 9.74 19.22
CA LEU A 162 -12.02 8.37 19.21
C LEU A 162 -12.12 7.66 20.57
N SER A 163 -12.70 8.30 21.60
CA SER A 163 -12.76 7.75 22.96
C SER A 163 -13.75 6.59 23.15
N THR A 164 -14.65 6.34 22.18
CA THR A 164 -15.68 5.30 22.28
C THR A 164 -15.25 3.91 21.81
N LEU A 165 -13.99 3.72 21.36
CA LEU A 165 -13.50 2.41 20.87
C LEU A 165 -12.77 1.56 21.93
N VAL A 166 -12.80 1.93 23.21
CA VAL A 166 -12.20 1.14 24.30
C VAL A 166 -13.23 0.86 25.38
N SER A 167 -14.14 -0.08 25.12
CA SER A 167 -14.77 -0.93 26.15
C SER A 167 -15.71 -1.92 25.49
N ASP A 168 -15.16 -3.07 25.10
CA ASP A 168 -15.90 -4.34 25.07
C ASP A 168 -14.88 -5.49 24.98
N GLU A 169 -14.32 -5.85 26.13
CA GLU A 169 -13.80 -7.20 26.38
C GLU A 169 -14.60 -7.81 27.53
N PRO A 170 -15.18 -9.00 27.34
CA PRO A 170 -15.22 -10.03 28.37
C PRO A 170 -14.07 -11.04 28.23
#